data_AF-A0AA41SKJ7-F1
#
_entry.id   AF-A0AA41SKJ7-F1
#
_cell.length_a   1.000
_cell.length_b   1.000
_cell.length_c   1.000
_cell.angle_alpha   90.00
_cell.angle_beta   90.00
_cell.angle_gamma   90.00
#
_symmetry.space_group_name_H-M   'P 1'
#
loop_
_entity.id
_entity.type
_entity.pdbx_description
1 polymer ?
#
loop_
_entity_poly.entity_id
_entity_poly.type
_entity_poly.pdbx_seq_one_letter_code
_entity_poly.pdbx_strand_id
1 'polypeptide(L)'
;GAIGARLSTDASNVRSLVGDTLALVVQNIATVTAGLVIAFTANWLLTLIVLVLAPLMGLQAFFQMRSVKGFSGDAKVMYEEASQVANDAVGSIRTVASFCAEKKVMDIYQEKCKGPMKAGVKTGVVSGAGLGFSSAVLYCINALLFYVGAQLIKHDRATFGQVFKVFFALVMAAMGVSQTSALAPDSNKAKDSAASIFKILDSKPKIDSSSGKGIAPEIMKGDIELQNVSFKYPTRPDVQIFRDLCLSIPSGK
;
A
#
# COMPACT_ATOMS: atom_id res chain seq x y z
N GLY A 1 12.48 14.19 -14.54
CA GLY A 1 11.19 14.31 -13.85
C GLY A 1 10.85 13.06 -13.06
N ALA A 2 10.44 11.97 -13.72
CA ALA A 2 9.90 10.77 -13.07
C ALA A 2 10.85 10.06 -12.09
N ILE A 3 12.16 9.97 -12.39
CA ILE A 3 13.14 9.32 -11.49
C ILE A 3 13.37 10.16 -10.23
N GLY A 4 13.49 11.49 -10.36
CA GLY A 4 13.65 12.39 -9.20
C GLY A 4 12.41 12.41 -8.31
N ALA A 5 11.21 12.41 -8.90
CA ALA A 5 9.97 12.27 -8.15
C ALA A 5 9.89 10.91 -7.43
N ARG A 6 10.20 9.81 -8.13
CA ARG A 6 10.24 8.47 -7.54
C ARG A 6 11.23 8.37 -6.39
N LEU A 7 12.45 8.87 -6.56
CA LEU A 7 13.48 8.81 -5.53
C LEU A 7 13.07 9.62 -4.29
N SER A 8 12.48 10.80 -4.47
CA SER A 8 11.96 11.62 -3.37
C SER A 8 10.82 10.91 -2.63
N THR A 9 9.87 10.34 -3.37
CA THR A 9 8.75 9.57 -2.79
C THR A 9 9.25 8.32 -2.06
N ASP A 10 10.11 7.51 -2.68
CA ASP A 10 10.66 6.29 -2.09
C ASP A 10 11.49 6.61 -0.83
N ALA A 11 12.29 7.68 -0.86
CA ALA A 11 13.05 8.12 0.30
C ALA A 11 12.15 8.59 1.45
N SER A 12 11.06 9.34 1.14
CA SER A 12 10.07 9.74 2.14
C SER A 12 9.36 8.54 2.75
N ASN A 13 8.99 7.55 1.93
CA ASN A 13 8.32 6.33 2.39
C ASN A 13 9.23 5.54 3.34
N VAL A 14 10.52 5.41 3.01
CA VAL A 14 11.50 4.74 3.88
C VAL A 14 11.71 5.51 5.18
N ARG A 15 11.82 6.85 5.13
CA ARG A 15 11.96 7.68 6.35
C ARG A 15 10.75 7.55 7.28
N SER A 16 9.55 7.67 6.74
CA SER A 16 8.31 7.53 7.52
C SER A 16 8.19 6.13 8.13
N LEU A 17 8.69 5.10 7.42
CA LEU A 17 8.71 3.75 7.96
C LEU A 17 9.66 3.62 9.17
N VAL A 18 10.92 4.01 8.98
CA VAL A 18 11.97 3.82 10.00
C VAL A 18 11.70 4.65 11.25
N GLY A 19 11.14 5.86 11.09
CA GLY A 19 10.79 6.72 12.22
C GLY A 19 9.44 6.36 12.86
N ASP A 20 8.36 6.62 12.13
CA ASP A 20 7.02 6.68 12.73
C ASP A 20 6.42 5.28 12.92
N THR A 21 6.50 4.40 11.91
CA THR A 21 5.93 3.06 12.07
C THR A 21 6.71 2.19 13.03
N LEU A 22 8.04 2.29 13.08
CA LEU A 22 8.82 1.49 14.03
C LEU A 22 8.50 1.90 15.48
N ALA A 23 8.41 3.20 15.75
CA ALA A 23 8.01 3.72 17.06
C ALA A 23 6.61 3.22 17.46
N LEU A 24 5.65 3.26 16.53
CA LEU A 24 4.29 2.76 16.75
C LEU A 24 4.26 1.25 16.98
N VAL A 25 5.03 0.45 16.23
CA VAL A 25 5.11 -1.00 16.42
C VAL A 25 5.67 -1.34 17.80
N VAL A 26 6.76 -0.68 18.21
CA VAL A 26 7.35 -0.88 19.54
C VAL A 26 6.37 -0.47 20.64
N GLN A 27 5.69 0.67 20.49
CA GLN A 27 4.66 1.12 21.41
C GLN A 27 3.52 0.11 21.53
N ASN A 28 3.03 -0.41 20.40
CA ASN A 28 1.94 -1.39 20.38
C ASN A 28 2.35 -2.71 21.03
N ILE A 29 3.56 -3.22 20.76
CA ILE A 29 4.10 -4.43 21.42
C ILE A 29 4.21 -4.20 22.93
N ALA A 30 4.75 -3.07 23.36
CA ALA A 30 4.85 -2.69 24.77
C ALA A 30 3.47 -2.59 25.44
N THR A 31 2.48 -2.02 24.73
CA THR A 31 1.11 -1.87 25.24
C THR A 31 0.40 -3.21 25.38
N VAL A 32 0.54 -4.11 24.39
CA VAL A 32 -0.06 -5.45 24.41
C VAL A 32 0.56 -6.30 25.52
N THR A 33 1.90 -6.29 25.64
CA THR A 33 2.61 -7.03 26.71
C THR A 33 2.26 -6.49 28.09
N ALA A 34 2.29 -5.18 28.31
CA ALA A 34 1.88 -4.56 29.58
C ALA A 34 0.40 -4.86 29.90
N GLY A 35 -0.49 -4.77 28.92
CA GLY A 35 -1.91 -5.09 29.06
C GLY A 35 -2.16 -6.54 29.48
N LEU A 36 -1.44 -7.49 28.87
CA LEU A 36 -1.49 -8.92 29.24
C LEU A 36 -1.00 -9.14 30.67
N VAL A 37 0.14 -8.56 31.05
CA VAL A 37 0.70 -8.70 32.41
C VAL A 37 -0.27 -8.14 33.46
N ILE A 38 -0.85 -6.96 33.23
CA ILE A 38 -1.84 -6.36 34.13
C ILE A 38 -3.11 -7.22 34.20
N ALA A 39 -3.54 -7.81 33.09
CA ALA A 39 -4.71 -8.68 33.08
C ALA A 39 -4.48 -9.96 33.91
N PHE A 40 -3.35 -10.66 33.67
CA PHE A 40 -3.00 -11.89 34.38
C PHE A 40 -2.78 -11.68 35.89
N THR A 41 -2.20 -10.54 36.27
CA THR A 41 -2.00 -10.19 37.69
C THR A 41 -3.30 -9.81 38.41
N ALA A 42 -4.30 -9.28 37.69
CA ALA A 42 -5.58 -8.92 38.29
C ALA A 42 -6.47 -10.15 38.54
N ASN A 43 -6.71 -10.98 37.52
CA ASN A 43 -7.51 -12.20 37.66
C ASN A 43 -7.28 -13.17 36.49
N TRP A 44 -6.48 -14.22 36.74
CA TRP A 44 -6.15 -15.24 35.75
C TRP A 44 -7.36 -15.93 35.11
N LEU A 45 -8.47 -16.08 35.86
CA LEU A 45 -9.68 -16.79 35.41
C LEU A 45 -10.48 -15.94 34.41
N LEU A 46 -10.56 -14.62 34.65
CA LEU A 46 -11.17 -13.67 33.72
C LEU A 46 -10.31 -13.47 32.47
N THR A 47 -8.98 -13.41 32.63
CA THR A 47 -8.03 -13.29 31.51
C THR A 47 -8.10 -14.49 30.57
N LEU A 48 -8.25 -15.71 31.08
CA LEU A 48 -8.38 -16.93 30.26
C LEU A 48 -9.63 -16.89 29.38
N ILE A 49 -10.77 -16.47 29.93
CA ILE A 49 -12.03 -16.33 29.19
C ILE A 49 -11.88 -15.28 28.08
N VAL A 50 -11.26 -14.15 28.41
CA VAL A 50 -10.93 -13.10 27.45
C VAL A 50 -9.99 -13.60 26.35
N LEU A 51 -8.99 -14.42 26.69
CA LEU A 51 -8.05 -15.00 25.73
C LEU A 51 -8.76 -15.92 24.73
N VAL A 52 -9.79 -16.66 25.17
CA VAL A 52 -10.65 -17.47 24.29
C VAL A 52 -11.55 -16.59 23.40
N LEU A 53 -11.97 -15.42 23.89
CA LEU A 53 -12.74 -14.45 23.10
C LEU A 53 -11.86 -13.63 22.13
N ALA A 54 -10.56 -13.50 22.40
CA ALA A 54 -9.61 -12.77 21.56
C ALA A 54 -9.57 -13.25 20.08
N PRO A 55 -9.48 -14.55 19.75
CA PRO A 55 -9.55 -15.00 18.35
C PRO A 55 -10.90 -14.70 17.70
N LEU A 56 -12.00 -14.70 18.46
CA LEU A 56 -13.31 -14.31 17.96
C LEU A 56 -13.35 -12.81 17.60
N MET A 57 -12.72 -11.96 18.43
CA MET A 57 -12.50 -10.54 18.14
C MET A 57 -11.53 -10.30 16.98
N GLY A 58 -10.53 -11.17 16.78
CA GLY A 58 -9.67 -11.12 15.59
C GLY A 58 -10.45 -11.48 14.33
N LEU A 59 -11.31 -12.49 14.39
CA LEU A 59 -12.09 -12.97 13.26
C LEU A 59 -13.12 -11.93 12.77
N GLN A 60 -13.84 -11.25 13.68
CA GLN A 60 -14.73 -10.16 13.27
C GLN A 60 -13.97 -8.99 12.63
N ALA A 61 -12.81 -8.60 13.17
CA ALA A 61 -11.99 -7.52 12.61
C ALA A 61 -11.49 -7.88 11.20
N PHE A 62 -11.11 -9.16 11.01
CA PHE A 62 -10.73 -9.68 9.70
C PHE A 62 -11.89 -9.65 8.70
N PHE A 63 -13.08 -10.10 9.11
CA PHE A 63 -14.29 -10.04 8.27
C PHE A 63 -14.66 -8.60 7.90
N GLN A 64 -14.54 -7.67 8.85
CA GLN A 64 -14.78 -6.24 8.62
C GLN A 64 -13.79 -5.69 7.59
N MET A 65 -12.49 -5.97 7.77
CA MET A 65 -11.45 -5.50 6.84
C MET A 65 -11.60 -6.12 5.45
N ARG A 66 -12.01 -7.39 5.36
CA ARG A 66 -12.28 -8.06 4.09
C ARG A 66 -13.50 -7.51 3.37
N SER A 67 -14.56 -7.15 4.11
CA SER A 67 -15.75 -6.50 3.54
C SER A 67 -15.41 -5.13 2.95
N VAL A 68 -14.55 -4.35 3.63
CA VAL A 68 -14.07 -3.05 3.14
C VAL A 68 -13.11 -3.20 1.95
N LYS A 69 -12.16 -4.14 1.99
CA LYS A 69 -11.20 -4.33 0.88
C LYS A 69 -11.83 -4.95 -0.37
N GLY A 70 -12.73 -5.92 -0.23
CA GLY A 70 -13.43 -6.53 -1.35
C GLY A 70 -14.28 -5.53 -2.13
N PHE A 71 -14.73 -4.46 -1.47
CA PHE A 71 -15.50 -3.36 -2.07
C PHE A 71 -14.66 -2.50 -3.04
N SER A 72 -13.36 -2.34 -2.81
CA SER A 72 -12.52 -1.41 -3.57
C SER A 72 -11.96 -1.95 -4.88
N GLY A 73 -11.86 -3.28 -5.05
CA GLY A 73 -11.25 -3.89 -6.24
C GLY A 73 -12.13 -3.78 -7.49
N ASP A 74 -13.32 -4.39 -7.45
CA ASP A 74 -14.23 -4.46 -8.60
C ASP A 74 -14.82 -3.11 -8.97
N ALA A 75 -15.09 -2.26 -7.97
CA ALA A 75 -15.57 -0.91 -8.20
C ALA A 75 -14.53 -0.08 -8.98
N LYS A 76 -13.24 -0.23 -8.66
CA LYS A 76 -12.18 0.54 -9.30
C LYS A 76 -12.01 0.20 -10.77
N VAL A 77 -12.04 -1.08 -11.14
CA VAL A 77 -11.91 -1.53 -12.55
C VAL A 77 -13.08 -1.02 -13.39
N MET A 78 -14.31 -1.13 -12.87
CA MET A 78 -15.51 -0.65 -13.56
C MET A 78 -15.54 0.88 -13.70
N TYR A 79 -15.00 1.60 -12.71
CA TYR A 79 -14.81 3.06 -12.80
C TYR A 79 -13.71 3.45 -13.78
N GLU A 80 -12.61 2.69 -13.87
CA GLU A 80 -11.52 2.94 -14.81
C GLU A 80 -12.01 2.89 -16.27
N GLU A 81 -12.87 1.94 -16.63
CA GLU A 81 -13.47 1.90 -17.98
C GLU A 81 -14.32 3.14 -18.29
N ALA A 82 -15.18 3.55 -17.35
CA ALA A 82 -16.01 4.74 -17.54
C ALA A 82 -15.15 6.01 -17.61
N SER A 83 -14.14 6.13 -16.74
CA SER A 83 -13.18 7.23 -16.75
C SER A 83 -12.37 7.26 -18.05
N GLN A 84 -12.00 6.11 -18.62
CA GLN A 84 -11.29 6.05 -19.89
C GLN A 84 -12.13 6.62 -21.03
N VAL A 85 -13.41 6.26 -21.11
CA VAL A 85 -14.33 6.82 -22.13
C VAL A 85 -14.43 8.34 -22.02
N ALA A 86 -14.52 8.87 -20.79
CA ALA A 86 -14.52 10.31 -20.57
C ALA A 86 -13.18 10.95 -20.97
N ASN A 87 -12.07 10.30 -20.66
CA ASN A 87 -10.73 10.80 -20.98
C ASN A 87 -10.48 10.85 -22.49
N ASP A 88 -10.91 9.81 -23.22
CA ASP A 88 -10.80 9.74 -24.69
C ASP A 88 -11.67 10.81 -25.35
N ALA A 89 -12.87 11.05 -24.82
CA ALA A 89 -13.79 12.09 -25.28
C ALA A 89 -13.22 13.50 -25.08
N VAL A 90 -12.66 13.78 -23.90
CA VAL A 90 -12.06 15.08 -23.57
C VAL A 90 -10.75 15.28 -24.35
N GLY A 91 -9.90 14.25 -24.44
CA GLY A 91 -8.66 14.29 -25.21
C GLY A 91 -8.89 14.54 -26.70
N SER A 92 -10.02 14.07 -27.23
CA SER A 92 -10.42 14.23 -28.64
C SER A 92 -11.57 15.22 -28.83
N ILE A 93 -11.74 16.20 -27.94
CA ILE A 93 -12.93 17.08 -27.94
C ILE A 93 -13.15 17.83 -29.27
N ARG A 94 -12.06 18.21 -29.96
CA ARG A 94 -12.15 18.84 -31.30
C ARG A 94 -12.76 17.90 -32.33
N THR A 95 -12.41 16.62 -32.28
CA THR A 95 -12.95 15.59 -33.17
C THR A 95 -14.42 15.31 -32.85
N VAL A 96 -14.76 15.17 -31.57
CA VAL A 96 -16.15 14.95 -31.14
C VAL A 96 -17.05 16.10 -31.58
N ALA A 97 -16.60 17.36 -31.38
CA ALA A 97 -17.32 18.56 -31.79
C ALA A 97 -17.41 18.69 -33.33
N SER A 98 -16.34 18.36 -34.06
CA SER A 98 -16.36 18.42 -35.54
C SER A 98 -17.33 17.42 -36.17
N PHE A 99 -17.60 16.30 -35.51
CA PHE A 99 -18.56 15.29 -35.94
C PHE A 99 -19.95 15.46 -35.30
N CYS A 100 -20.17 16.50 -34.48
CA CYS A 100 -21.39 16.71 -33.69
C CYS A 100 -21.83 15.45 -32.92
N ALA A 101 -20.86 14.71 -32.39
CA ALA A 101 -21.06 13.40 -31.78
C ALA A 101 -21.18 13.46 -30.26
N GLU A 102 -21.34 14.64 -29.66
CA GLU A 102 -21.37 14.84 -28.21
C GLU A 102 -22.44 13.98 -27.55
N LYS A 103 -23.64 13.95 -28.14
CA LYS A 103 -24.76 13.16 -27.61
C LYS A 103 -24.47 11.66 -27.64
N LYS A 104 -23.86 11.18 -28.72
CA LYS A 104 -23.47 9.77 -28.87
C LYS A 104 -22.43 9.36 -27.82
N VAL A 105 -21.44 10.20 -27.58
CA VAL A 105 -20.42 9.98 -26.56
C VAL A 105 -21.02 10.00 -25.15
N MET A 106 -21.96 10.92 -24.89
CA MET A 106 -22.70 11.00 -23.63
C MET A 106 -23.52 9.73 -23.36
N ASP A 107 -24.19 9.19 -24.36
CA ASP A 107 -24.98 7.97 -24.25
C ASP A 107 -24.09 6.75 -23.94
N ILE A 108 -22.94 6.63 -24.62
CA ILE A 108 -21.95 5.57 -24.37
C ILE A 108 -21.41 5.68 -22.93
N TYR A 109 -21.10 6.90 -22.47
CA TYR A 109 -20.66 7.12 -21.09
C TYR A 109 -21.75 6.74 -20.08
N GLN A 110 -23.00 7.14 -20.32
CA GLN A 110 -24.12 6.81 -19.44
C GLN A 110 -24.38 5.30 -19.37
N GLU A 111 -24.27 4.60 -20.51
CA GLU A 111 -24.38 3.14 -20.56
C GLU A 111 -23.25 2.47 -19.76
N LYS A 112 -22.02 2.93 -19.94
CA LYS A 112 -20.86 2.46 -19.17
C LYS A 112 -20.97 2.76 -17.67
N CYS A 113 -21.64 3.85 -17.26
CA CYS A 113 -21.89 4.17 -15.85
C CYS A 113 -23.01 3.35 -15.18
N LYS A 114 -23.95 2.78 -15.94
CA LYS A 114 -25.05 1.96 -15.38
C LYS A 114 -24.53 0.69 -14.70
N GLY A 115 -23.50 0.06 -15.27
CA GLY A 115 -22.84 -1.12 -14.70
C GLY A 115 -22.25 -0.86 -13.30
N PRO A 116 -21.31 0.09 -13.16
CA PRO A 116 -20.75 0.54 -11.88
C PRO A 116 -21.83 0.98 -10.88
N MET A 117 -22.88 1.68 -11.34
CA MET A 117 -23.95 2.14 -10.45
C MET A 117 -24.74 0.96 -9.85
N LYS A 118 -25.16 -0.01 -10.67
CA LYS A 118 -25.92 -1.18 -10.21
C LYS A 118 -25.06 -2.10 -9.34
N ALA A 119 -23.79 -2.29 -9.71
CA ALA A 119 -22.82 -3.01 -8.90
C ALA A 119 -22.59 -2.29 -7.56
N GLY A 120 -22.37 -0.98 -7.59
CA GLY A 120 -22.17 -0.15 -6.40
C GLY A 120 -23.34 -0.19 -5.42
N VAL A 121 -24.59 -0.16 -5.91
CA VAL A 121 -25.78 -0.30 -5.05
C VAL A 121 -25.85 -1.69 -4.42
N LYS A 122 -25.69 -2.77 -5.20
CA LYS A 122 -25.74 -4.14 -4.68
C LYS A 122 -24.63 -4.39 -3.67
N THR A 123 -23.41 -3.98 -3.98
CA THR A 123 -22.25 -4.12 -3.11
C THR A 123 -22.36 -3.21 -1.89
N GLY A 124 -22.94 -2.01 -2.03
CA GLY A 124 -23.22 -1.11 -0.90
C GLY A 124 -24.19 -1.71 0.11
N VAL A 125 -25.27 -2.35 -0.35
CA VAL A 125 -26.22 -3.06 0.53
C VAL A 125 -25.56 -4.24 1.23
N VAL A 126 -24.79 -5.06 0.50
CA VAL A 126 -24.08 -6.21 1.08
C VAL A 126 -23.00 -5.77 2.08
N SER A 127 -22.25 -4.71 1.76
CA SER A 127 -21.22 -4.14 2.63
C SER A 127 -21.84 -3.51 3.88
N GLY A 128 -22.93 -2.74 3.73
CA GLY A 128 -23.66 -2.17 4.85
C GLY A 128 -24.22 -3.24 5.79
N ALA A 129 -24.80 -4.31 5.24
CA ALA A 129 -25.26 -5.45 6.03
C ALA A 129 -24.10 -6.17 6.73
N GLY A 130 -22.96 -6.37 6.05
CA GLY A 130 -21.76 -6.99 6.62
C GLY A 130 -21.13 -6.17 7.75
N LEU A 131 -21.06 -4.85 7.59
CA LEU A 131 -20.60 -3.92 8.63
C LEU A 131 -21.56 -3.91 9.82
N GLY A 132 -22.87 -3.85 9.57
CA GLY A 132 -23.90 -3.90 10.61
C GLY A 132 -23.83 -5.20 11.41
N PHE A 133 -23.71 -6.34 10.74
CA PHE A 133 -23.55 -7.65 11.37
C PHE A 133 -22.26 -7.73 12.21
N SER A 134 -21.14 -7.25 11.67
CA SER A 134 -19.86 -7.24 12.39
C SER A 134 -19.94 -6.39 13.66
N SER A 135 -20.57 -5.21 13.59
CA SER A 135 -20.79 -4.32 14.74
C SER A 135 -21.73 -4.95 15.77
N ALA A 136 -22.80 -5.63 15.33
CA ALA A 136 -23.69 -6.34 16.25
C ALA A 136 -22.96 -7.45 17.02
N VAL A 137 -22.13 -8.24 16.32
CA VAL A 137 -21.30 -9.29 16.95
C VAL A 137 -20.34 -8.69 17.97
N LEU A 138 -19.71 -7.54 17.67
CA LEU A 138 -18.85 -6.83 18.62
C LEU A 138 -19.60 -6.44 19.90
N TYR A 139 -20.81 -5.87 19.78
CA TYR A 139 -21.61 -5.51 20.96
C TYR A 139 -22.07 -6.75 21.74
N CYS A 140 -22.42 -7.85 21.07
CA CYS A 140 -22.74 -9.12 21.72
C CYS A 140 -21.54 -9.69 22.51
N ILE A 141 -20.32 -9.63 21.97
CA ILE A 141 -19.10 -10.06 22.66
C ILE A 141 -18.87 -9.21 23.91
N ASN A 142 -19.03 -7.88 23.81
CA ASN A 142 -18.91 -6.99 24.96
C ASN A 142 -19.98 -7.29 26.03
N ALA A 143 -21.23 -7.53 25.63
CA ALA A 143 -22.31 -7.90 26.54
C ALA A 143 -22.02 -9.22 27.27
N LEU A 144 -21.52 -10.25 26.57
CA LEU A 144 -21.10 -11.51 27.16
C LEU A 144 -19.94 -11.33 28.15
N LEU A 145 -18.97 -10.48 27.81
CA LEU A 145 -17.83 -10.19 28.69
C LEU A 145 -18.28 -9.55 30.01
N PHE A 146 -19.19 -8.58 29.96
CA PHE A 146 -19.77 -7.98 31.17
C PHE A 146 -20.65 -8.95 31.95
N TYR A 147 -21.43 -9.81 31.27
CA TYR A 147 -22.26 -10.82 31.92
C TYR A 147 -21.40 -11.83 32.71
N VAL A 148 -20.36 -12.37 32.08
CA VAL A 148 -19.41 -13.28 32.72
C VAL A 148 -18.65 -12.59 33.85
N GLY A 149 -18.23 -11.33 33.64
CA GLY A 149 -17.62 -10.51 34.68
C GLY A 149 -18.53 -10.33 35.90
N ALA A 150 -19.81 -10.02 35.67
CA ALA A 150 -20.80 -9.88 36.74
C ALA A 150 -21.04 -11.20 37.50
N GLN A 151 -21.06 -12.33 36.80
CA GLN A 151 -21.21 -13.63 37.43
C GLN A 151 -19.98 -14.03 38.26
N LEU A 152 -18.77 -13.68 37.84
CA LEU A 152 -17.55 -13.87 38.64
C LEU A 152 -17.54 -13.02 39.92
N ILE A 153 -18.08 -11.80 39.85
CA ILE A 153 -18.25 -10.93 41.04
C ILE A 153 -19.26 -11.56 42.00
N LYS A 154 -20.38 -12.11 41.50
CA LYS A 154 -21.41 -12.77 42.33
C LYS A 154 -20.87 -13.99 43.08
N HIS A 155 -19.88 -14.69 42.54
CA HIS A 155 -19.23 -15.85 43.16
C HIS A 155 -18.01 -15.48 44.05
N ASP A 156 -17.80 -14.18 44.34
CA ASP A 156 -16.69 -13.66 45.15
C ASP A 156 -15.29 -14.02 44.60
N ARG A 157 -15.20 -14.32 43.30
CA ARG A 157 -13.93 -14.68 42.62
C ARG A 157 -13.26 -13.50 41.93
N ALA A 158 -13.92 -12.34 41.86
CA ALA A 158 -13.39 -11.12 41.28
C ALA A 158 -14.01 -9.88 41.92
N THR A 159 -13.23 -8.82 42.12
CA THR A 159 -13.74 -7.50 42.53
C THR A 159 -14.15 -6.68 41.31
N PHE A 160 -15.14 -5.79 41.45
CA PHE A 160 -15.56 -4.84 40.41
C PHE A 160 -14.37 -4.11 39.74
N GLY A 161 -13.43 -3.61 40.55
CA GLY A 161 -12.24 -2.92 40.04
C GLY A 161 -11.29 -3.81 39.24
N GLN A 162 -11.22 -5.12 39.53
CA GLN A 162 -10.39 -6.05 38.77
C GLN A 162 -11.00 -6.35 37.39
N VAL A 163 -12.33 -6.49 37.31
CA VAL A 163 -13.04 -6.71 36.03
C VAL A 163 -12.84 -5.52 35.09
N PHE A 164 -13.01 -4.29 35.59
CA PHE A 164 -12.78 -3.09 34.79
C PHE A 164 -11.32 -2.90 34.38
N LYS A 165 -10.36 -3.21 35.26
CA LYS A 165 -8.92 -3.18 34.90
C LYS A 165 -8.61 -4.12 33.75
N VAL A 166 -9.11 -5.36 33.78
CA VAL A 166 -8.91 -6.34 32.69
C VAL A 166 -9.61 -5.88 31.41
N PHE A 167 -10.83 -5.34 31.52
CA PHE A 167 -11.57 -4.80 30.37
C PHE A 167 -10.81 -3.65 29.68
N PHE A 168 -10.38 -2.64 30.43
CA PHE A 168 -9.65 -1.50 29.86
C PHE A 168 -8.28 -1.92 29.30
N ALA A 169 -7.56 -2.81 29.99
CA ALA A 169 -6.29 -3.35 29.50
C ALA A 169 -6.48 -4.08 28.15
N LEU A 170 -7.55 -4.86 28.02
CA LEU A 170 -7.89 -5.56 26.78
C LEU A 170 -8.27 -4.59 25.66
N VAL A 171 -9.10 -3.59 25.93
CA VAL A 171 -9.51 -2.59 24.92
C VAL A 171 -8.28 -1.83 24.40
N MET A 172 -7.37 -1.42 25.29
CA MET A 172 -6.11 -0.79 24.93
C MET A 172 -5.22 -1.70 24.08
N ALA A 173 -5.11 -2.98 24.45
CA ALA A 173 -4.36 -3.98 23.67
C ALA A 173 -4.99 -4.20 22.28
N ALA A 174 -6.32 -4.33 22.19
CA ALA A 174 -7.04 -4.51 20.94
C ALA A 174 -6.92 -3.27 20.03
N MET A 175 -6.93 -2.07 20.59
CA MET A 175 -6.64 -0.83 19.87
C MET A 175 -5.22 -0.81 19.32
N GLY A 176 -4.22 -1.22 20.10
CA GLY A 176 -2.83 -1.31 19.64
C GLY A 176 -2.64 -2.32 18.50
N VAL A 177 -3.31 -3.48 18.57
CA VAL A 177 -3.32 -4.49 17.49
C VAL A 177 -4.00 -3.93 16.24
N SER A 178 -5.14 -3.23 16.40
CA SER A 178 -5.88 -2.64 15.29
C SER A 178 -5.08 -1.57 14.56
N GLN A 179 -4.40 -0.68 15.29
CA GLN A 179 -3.49 0.32 14.70
C GLN A 179 -2.35 -0.35 13.95
N THR A 180 -1.73 -1.39 14.53
CA THR A 180 -0.64 -2.13 13.87
C THR A 180 -1.10 -2.77 12.55
N SER A 181 -2.30 -3.34 12.53
CA SER A 181 -2.88 -3.94 11.31
C SER A 181 -3.13 -2.91 10.20
N ALA A 182 -3.51 -1.68 10.57
CA ALA A 182 -3.67 -0.58 9.62
C ALA A 182 -2.34 -0.12 9.00
N LEU A 183 -1.22 -0.30 9.70
CA LEU A 183 0.14 0.08 9.25
C LEU A 183 0.85 -1.01 8.42
N ALA A 184 0.32 -2.25 8.39
CA ALA A 184 0.89 -3.35 7.62
C ALA A 184 1.05 -3.07 6.10
N PRO A 185 0.10 -2.39 5.41
CA PRO A 185 0.24 -2.06 3.99
C PRO A 185 1.41 -1.12 3.71
N ASP A 186 1.67 -0.16 4.61
CA ASP A 186 2.75 0.82 4.46
C ASP A 186 4.13 0.17 4.68
N SER A 187 4.18 -0.85 5.55
CA SER A 187 5.36 -1.68 5.74
C SER A 187 5.78 -2.46 4.49
N ASN A 188 4.84 -3.02 3.73
CA ASN A 188 5.16 -3.70 2.49
C ASN A 188 5.62 -2.72 1.40
N LYS A 189 4.93 -1.59 1.24
CA LYS A 189 5.33 -0.55 0.28
C LYS A 189 6.74 -0.02 0.56
N ALA A 190 7.08 0.22 1.82
CA ALA A 190 8.39 0.73 2.17
C ALA A 190 9.51 -0.28 1.91
N LYS A 191 9.25 -1.59 2.09
CA LYS A 191 10.20 -2.64 1.67
C LYS A 191 10.46 -2.59 0.17
N ASP A 192 9.40 -2.43 -0.63
CA ASP A 192 9.52 -2.32 -2.09
C ASP A 192 10.27 -1.05 -2.50
N SER A 193 9.97 0.10 -1.87
CA SER A 193 10.69 1.37 -2.08
C SER A 193 12.16 1.25 -1.69
N ALA A 194 12.48 0.62 -0.55
CA ALA A 194 13.86 0.39 -0.12
C ALA A 194 14.60 -0.51 -1.13
N ALA A 195 13.99 -1.62 -1.58
CA ALA A 195 14.57 -2.49 -2.58
C ALA A 195 14.84 -1.76 -3.91
N SER A 196 13.94 -0.87 -4.33
CA SER A 196 14.11 0.00 -5.51
C SER A 196 15.30 0.96 -5.35
N ILE A 197 15.42 1.63 -4.20
CA ILE A 197 16.55 2.53 -3.91
C ILE A 197 17.86 1.76 -3.90
N PHE A 198 17.94 0.65 -3.17
CA PHE A 198 19.15 -0.18 -3.10
C PHE A 198 19.52 -0.75 -4.47
N LYS A 199 18.54 -1.13 -5.29
CA LYS A 199 18.80 -1.56 -6.67
C LYS A 199 19.46 -0.48 -7.52
N ILE A 200 19.11 0.79 -7.31
CA ILE A 200 19.75 1.91 -8.01
C ILE A 200 21.15 2.17 -7.44
N LEU A 201 21.29 2.17 -6.11
CA LEU A 201 22.54 2.45 -5.41
C LEU A 201 23.62 1.39 -5.69
N ASP A 202 23.23 0.11 -5.69
CA ASP A 202 24.14 -1.03 -5.90
C ASP A 202 24.34 -1.36 -7.39
N SER A 203 23.65 -0.66 -8.29
CA SER A 203 23.78 -0.87 -9.73
C SER A 203 25.16 -0.42 -10.21
N LYS A 204 26.00 -1.38 -10.60
CA LYS A 204 27.31 -1.09 -11.20
C LYS A 204 27.17 -0.76 -12.68
N PRO A 205 27.48 0.49 -13.12
CA PRO A 205 27.42 0.83 -14.53
C PRO A 205 28.55 0.12 -15.31
N LYS A 206 28.27 -0.29 -16.55
CA LYS A 206 29.30 -0.86 -17.44
C LYS A 206 30.37 0.16 -17.82
N ILE A 207 29.98 1.43 -17.89
CA ILE A 207 30.86 2.58 -18.15
C ILE A 207 30.74 3.47 -16.92
N ASP A 208 31.76 3.43 -16.06
CA ASP A 208 31.79 4.21 -14.83
C ASP A 208 32.48 5.55 -15.08
N SER A 209 31.68 6.62 -15.14
CA SER A 209 32.17 7.98 -15.32
C SER A 209 32.81 8.58 -14.06
N SER A 210 32.53 8.01 -12.88
CA SER A 210 33.08 8.47 -11.59
C SER A 210 34.37 7.76 -11.23
N SER A 211 34.71 6.69 -11.95
CA SER A 211 35.99 6.01 -11.85
C SER A 211 37.10 6.90 -12.40
N GLY A 212 38.11 7.20 -11.57
CA GLY A 212 39.37 7.82 -12.01
C GLY A 212 40.28 6.88 -12.82
N LYS A 213 39.80 5.68 -13.17
CA LYS A 213 40.55 4.75 -14.02
C LYS A 213 40.41 5.18 -15.47
N GLY A 214 41.54 5.46 -16.09
CA GLY A 214 41.63 5.87 -17.48
C GLY A 214 42.99 6.51 -17.72
N ILE A 215 43.34 6.65 -18.99
CA ILE A 215 44.52 7.41 -19.39
C ILE A 215 44.04 8.85 -19.58
N ALA A 216 44.58 9.79 -18.82
CA ALA A 216 44.38 11.22 -19.01
C ALA A 216 45.64 11.78 -19.70
N PRO A 217 45.68 11.84 -21.04
CA PRO A 217 46.85 12.34 -21.75
C PRO A 217 47.03 13.84 -21.51
N GLU A 218 48.26 14.26 -21.17
CA GLU A 218 48.60 15.68 -20.96
C GLU A 218 48.52 16.51 -22.24
N ILE A 219 48.74 15.89 -23.40
CA ILE A 219 48.69 16.53 -24.72
C ILE A 219 47.79 15.69 -25.63
N MET A 220 46.69 16.28 -26.10
CA MET A 220 45.72 15.62 -26.98
C MET A 220 45.75 16.28 -28.36
N LYS A 221 46.18 15.54 -29.39
CA LYS A 221 46.23 16.06 -30.78
C LYS A 221 44.84 16.28 -31.38
N GLY A 222 43.85 15.48 -30.97
CA GLY A 222 42.45 15.63 -31.39
C GLY A 222 42.07 14.91 -32.69
N ASP A 223 42.91 14.00 -33.21
CA ASP A 223 42.56 13.14 -34.34
C ASP A 223 41.54 12.07 -33.88
N ILE A 224 40.42 11.93 -34.59
CA ILE A 224 39.35 10.97 -34.25
C ILE A 224 39.21 9.93 -35.35
N GLU A 225 39.31 8.66 -34.99
CA GLU A 225 39.13 7.54 -35.91
C GLU A 225 38.08 6.56 -35.37
N LEU A 226 37.11 6.22 -36.22
CA LEU A 226 36.10 5.20 -36.01
C LEU A 226 36.42 4.05 -36.95
N GLN A 227 36.68 2.85 -36.42
CA GLN A 227 37.01 1.66 -37.20
C GLN A 227 35.95 0.58 -37.02
N ASN A 228 35.30 0.17 -38.13
CA ASN A 228 34.32 -0.91 -38.19
C ASN A 228 33.26 -0.84 -37.08
N VAL A 229 32.75 0.34 -36.79
CA VAL A 229 31.85 0.56 -35.66
C VAL A 229 30.45 0.05 -36.01
N SER A 230 30.00 -0.96 -35.26
CA SER A 230 28.65 -1.50 -35.32
C SER A 230 27.92 -1.17 -34.01
N PHE A 231 26.77 -0.48 -34.10
CA PHE A 231 26.06 0.04 -32.93
C PHE A 231 24.54 -0.19 -32.99
N LYS A 232 23.99 -0.52 -31.82
CA LYS A 232 22.55 -0.69 -31.58
C LYS A 232 22.17 -0.03 -30.26
N TYR A 233 21.04 0.67 -30.22
CA TYR A 233 20.53 1.22 -28.97
C TYR A 233 19.97 0.09 -28.08
N PRO A 234 20.29 0.05 -26.77
CA PRO A 234 19.77 -0.98 -25.87
C PRO A 234 18.24 -0.99 -25.73
N THR A 235 17.59 0.16 -25.95
CA THR A 235 16.12 0.29 -25.92
C THR A 235 15.43 -0.29 -27.15
N ARG A 236 16.16 -0.52 -28.26
CA ARG A 236 15.67 -1.10 -29.51
C ARG A 236 16.73 -2.03 -30.12
N PRO A 237 16.96 -3.21 -29.52
CA PRO A 237 18.05 -4.10 -29.93
C PRO A 237 17.89 -4.67 -31.34
N ASP A 238 16.67 -4.67 -31.88
CA ASP A 238 16.37 -5.21 -33.20
C ASP A 238 16.79 -4.28 -34.34
N VAL A 239 16.94 -2.98 -34.05
CA VAL A 239 17.28 -1.98 -35.06
C VAL A 239 18.78 -1.67 -34.98
N GLN A 240 19.49 -2.01 -36.05
CA GLN A 240 20.90 -1.65 -36.19
C GLN A 240 21.03 -0.27 -36.83
N ILE A 241 21.74 0.65 -36.14
CA ILE A 241 21.92 2.03 -36.59
C ILE A 241 23.19 2.16 -37.43
N PHE A 242 24.31 1.65 -36.92
CA PHE A 242 25.58 1.62 -37.65
C PHE A 242 25.97 0.18 -37.98
N ARG A 243 26.40 -0.02 -39.23
CA ARG A 243 26.93 -1.27 -39.79
C ARG A 243 28.32 -0.97 -40.33
N ASP A 244 29.33 -1.44 -39.63
CA ASP A 244 30.74 -1.36 -40.02
C ASP A 244 31.18 0.05 -40.48
N LEU A 245 30.79 1.07 -39.72
CA LEU A 245 31.12 2.45 -40.05
C LEU A 245 32.62 2.70 -39.83
N CYS A 246 33.30 3.14 -40.88
CA CYS A 246 34.67 3.64 -40.82
C CYS A 246 34.70 5.15 -41.14
N LEU A 247 35.27 5.96 -40.26
CA LEU A 247 35.35 7.42 -40.43
C LEU A 247 36.63 7.94 -39.77
N SER A 248 37.35 8.83 -40.48
CA SER A 248 38.56 9.47 -39.98
C SER A 248 38.39 10.99 -40.05
N ILE A 249 38.60 11.67 -38.93
CA ILE A 249 38.50 13.12 -38.79
C ILE A 249 39.85 13.64 -38.28
N PRO A 250 40.64 14.33 -39.13
CA PRO A 250 41.90 14.92 -38.71
C PRO A 250 41.67 16.15 -37.83
N SER A 251 42.60 16.41 -36.93
CA SER A 251 42.61 17.58 -36.05
C SER A 251 42.57 18.91 -36.81
N GLY A 252 41.74 19.85 -36.33
CA GLY A 252 41.68 21.23 -36.84
C GLY A 252 40.87 21.46 -38.13
N LYS A 253 40.07 20.49 -38.57
CA LYS A 253 39.14 20.62 -39.71
C LYS A 253 37.67 20.69 -39.30
#